data_AF-A0A951CC03-F1
#
_entry.id   AF-A0A951CC03-F1
#
_cell.length_a   1.000
_cell.length_b   1.000
_cell.length_c   1.000
_cell.angle_alpha   90.00
_cell.angle_beta   90.00
_cell.angle_gamma   90.00
#
_symmetry.space_group_name_H-M   'P 1'
#
loop_
_entity.id
_entity.type
_entity.pdbx_description
1 polymer ?
#
loop_
_entity_poly.entity_id
_entity_poly.type
_entity_poly.pdbx_seq_one_letter_code
_entity_poly.pdbx_strand_id
1 'polypeptide(L)'
;MKTLFLTLAFCLTAAGAKAQYSYGEIESFYEANPELIGGANYAGRSVNPSYLLVDWNRRDELDQRMISNGFVRLGVSHWTAANWEYGGIPQKDLAIAYARTIGADVVIYSIQWSGGTDPNHTDHTVSFYAKQVTEVRRAAPSDAVIPNNATASAAMNRLQDALGKPHVKGGVWYDAASDTYNWIGPKFGRRMSESRAQFLSDVGRYL
;
A
#
# COMPACT_ATOMS: atom_id res chain seq x y z
N MET A 1 27.45 52.76 -8.66
CA MET A 1 26.60 51.82 -7.89
C MET A 1 25.63 51.17 -8.86
N LYS A 2 25.78 49.87 -9.14
CA LYS A 2 24.86 49.07 -9.97
C LYS A 2 24.39 47.89 -9.14
N THR A 3 23.10 47.85 -8.85
CA THR A 3 22.44 46.84 -8.03
C THR A 3 22.25 45.56 -8.84
N LEU A 4 22.83 44.45 -8.40
CA LEU A 4 22.63 43.12 -8.97
C LEU A 4 21.31 42.54 -8.44
N PHE A 5 20.40 42.15 -9.33
CA PHE A 5 19.25 41.31 -9.00
C PHE A 5 19.69 39.84 -8.97
N LEU A 6 19.61 39.20 -7.80
CA LEU A 6 19.86 37.78 -7.61
C LEU A 6 18.50 37.05 -7.68
N THR A 7 18.21 36.40 -8.80
CA THR A 7 17.02 35.55 -8.94
C THR A 7 17.28 34.22 -8.25
N LEU A 8 16.63 34.00 -7.10
CA LEU A 8 16.67 32.73 -6.36
C LEU A 8 15.76 31.72 -7.08
N ALA A 9 16.35 30.82 -7.87
CA ALA A 9 15.63 29.68 -8.43
C ALA A 9 15.47 28.60 -7.34
N PHE A 10 14.25 28.47 -6.81
CA PHE A 10 13.87 27.37 -5.93
C PHE A 10 13.71 26.09 -6.78
N CYS A 11 14.79 25.32 -6.92
CA CYS A 11 14.67 23.92 -7.35
C CYS A 11 14.13 23.11 -6.17
N LEU A 12 12.82 22.82 -6.16
CA LEU A 12 12.31 21.65 -5.43
C LEU A 12 12.81 20.39 -6.16
N THR A 13 14.02 19.97 -5.86
CA THR A 13 14.37 18.56 -5.98
C THR A 13 13.70 17.85 -4.80
N ALA A 14 12.53 17.28 -5.05
CA ALA A 14 12.04 16.18 -4.24
C ALA A 14 13.03 15.02 -4.42
N ALA A 15 14.13 15.06 -3.67
CA ALA A 15 15.01 13.94 -3.47
C ALA A 15 14.26 12.94 -2.57
N GLY A 16 13.25 12.28 -3.13
CA GLY A 16 12.91 10.95 -2.67
C GLY A 16 14.13 10.11 -2.99
N ALA A 17 14.99 9.92 -2.00
CA ALA A 17 16.11 8.99 -2.07
C ALA A 17 15.52 7.60 -2.33
N LYS A 18 15.35 7.26 -3.61
CA LYS A 18 15.27 5.88 -4.03
C LYS A 18 16.67 5.33 -3.83
N ALA A 19 16.92 4.79 -2.65
CA ALA A 19 18.01 3.85 -2.49
C ALA A 19 17.72 2.72 -3.50
N GLN A 20 18.54 2.64 -4.55
CA GLN A 20 18.56 1.51 -5.46
C GLN A 20 19.05 0.30 -4.68
N TYR A 21 18.14 -0.38 -3.98
CA TYR A 21 18.35 -1.77 -3.63
C TYR A 21 17.77 -2.60 -4.77
N SER A 22 18.62 -3.47 -5.31
CA SER A 22 18.17 -4.48 -6.27
C SER A 22 17.03 -5.25 -5.62
N TYR A 23 15.93 -5.46 -6.36
CA TYR A 23 14.71 -6.08 -5.84
C TYR A 23 14.97 -7.44 -5.15
N GLY A 24 16.07 -8.12 -5.50
CA GLY A 24 16.52 -9.37 -4.87
C GLY A 24 17.20 -9.23 -3.49
N GLU A 25 17.75 -8.07 -3.13
CA GLU A 25 18.44 -7.87 -1.83
C GLU A 25 17.46 -7.63 -0.68
N ILE A 26 16.30 -7.03 -0.98
CA ILE A 26 15.24 -6.80 0.02
C ILE A 26 14.58 -8.14 0.40
N GLU A 27 14.30 -9.00 -0.59
CA GLU A 27 13.75 -10.34 -0.34
C GLU A 27 14.74 -11.22 0.42
N SER A 28 16.04 -11.15 0.11
CA SER A 28 17.06 -11.89 0.85
C SER A 28 17.29 -11.37 2.27
N PHE A 29 17.15 -10.06 2.51
CA PHE A 29 17.33 -9.50 3.85
C PHE A 29 16.18 -9.88 4.77
N TYR A 30 14.94 -9.83 4.27
CA TYR A 30 13.81 -10.21 5.09
C TYR A 30 13.65 -11.72 5.21
N GLU A 31 14.30 -12.56 4.38
CA GLU A 31 14.12 -14.04 4.36
C GLU A 31 12.65 -14.52 4.50
N ALA A 32 11.70 -13.60 4.28
CA ALA A 32 10.33 -13.74 4.73
C ALA A 32 9.55 -14.33 3.58
N ASN A 33 9.92 -15.53 3.13
CA ASN A 33 9.13 -16.35 2.23
C ASN A 33 9.69 -17.76 2.10
N PRO A 34 9.15 -18.69 2.89
CA PRO A 34 8.56 -19.84 2.22
C PRO A 34 7.15 -20.05 2.76
N GLU A 35 6.17 -19.91 1.85
CA GLU A 35 4.74 -20.10 2.11
C GLU A 35 4.02 -18.91 2.76
N LEU A 36 3.90 -17.80 2.01
CA LEU A 36 2.75 -16.91 2.13
C LEU A 36 1.47 -17.74 1.91
N ILE A 37 0.93 -18.34 2.97
CA ILE A 37 -0.37 -19.01 2.92
C ILE A 37 -1.40 -17.94 2.50
N GLY A 38 -1.83 -18.01 1.24
CA GLY A 38 -2.73 -17.03 0.65
C GLY A 38 -2.09 -15.72 0.18
N GLY A 39 -0.77 -15.63 -0.04
CA GLY A 39 -0.09 -14.41 -0.52
C GLY A 39 -0.69 -13.82 -1.80
N ALA A 40 -1.17 -14.67 -2.70
CA ALA A 40 -1.88 -14.25 -3.92
C ALA A 40 -3.16 -13.46 -3.63
N ASN A 41 -3.81 -13.66 -2.47
CA ASN A 41 -5.01 -12.91 -2.07
C ASN A 41 -4.68 -11.49 -1.59
N TYR A 42 -3.42 -11.23 -1.27
CA TYR A 42 -2.97 -9.96 -0.69
C TYR A 42 -2.07 -9.15 -1.64
N ALA A 43 -1.41 -9.80 -2.60
CA ALA A 43 -0.60 -9.15 -3.63
C ALA A 43 -1.41 -8.13 -4.44
N GLY A 44 -0.83 -6.94 -4.64
CA GLY A 44 -1.46 -5.87 -5.43
C GLY A 44 -2.52 -5.04 -4.70
N ARG A 45 -2.77 -5.30 -3.41
CA ARG A 45 -3.62 -4.41 -2.58
C ARG A 45 -2.95 -3.05 -2.40
N SER A 46 -3.70 -1.98 -2.61
CA SER A 46 -3.28 -0.64 -2.16
C SER A 46 -3.49 -0.54 -0.66
N VAL A 47 -2.38 -0.58 0.09
CA VAL A 47 -2.38 -0.51 1.56
C VAL A 47 -1.54 0.69 2.02
N ASN A 48 -1.87 1.23 3.19
CA ASN A 48 -1.04 2.21 3.88
C ASN A 48 -0.54 1.59 5.20
N PRO A 49 0.59 0.86 5.17
CA PRO A 49 0.96 0.03 6.31
C PRO A 49 1.31 0.88 7.54
N SER A 50 0.91 0.40 8.71
CA SER A 50 1.34 0.97 9.99
C SER A 50 2.58 0.23 10.49
N TYR A 51 3.59 0.97 10.96
CA TYR A 51 4.80 0.40 11.54
C TYR A 51 4.80 0.58 13.06
N LEU A 52 4.98 -0.51 13.79
CA LEU A 52 4.97 -0.54 15.25
C LEU A 52 6.30 -1.10 15.77
N LEU A 53 7.00 -0.32 16.58
CA LEU A 53 8.13 -0.79 17.39
C LEU A 53 7.60 -1.28 18.73
N VAL A 54 7.92 -2.52 19.10
CA VAL A 54 7.32 -3.21 20.24
C VAL A 54 8.42 -3.82 21.10
N ASP A 55 8.20 -3.79 22.42
CA ASP A 55 9.04 -4.50 23.39
C ASP A 55 9.10 -5.99 23.04
N TRP A 56 10.31 -6.55 23.01
CA TRP A 56 10.53 -7.96 22.71
C TRP A 56 9.68 -8.91 23.56
N ASN A 57 9.56 -8.63 24.85
CA ASN A 57 8.81 -9.45 25.79
C ASN A 57 7.29 -9.43 25.54
N ARG A 58 6.81 -8.49 24.73
CA ARG A 58 5.40 -8.33 24.36
C ARG A 58 5.10 -8.75 22.93
N ARG A 59 6.12 -9.21 22.18
CA ARG A 59 5.97 -9.61 20.78
C ARG A 59 4.90 -10.68 20.61
N ASP A 60 4.97 -11.74 21.43
CA ASP A 60 4.05 -12.88 21.32
C ASP A 60 2.62 -12.50 21.77
N GLU A 61 2.48 -11.63 22.78
CA GLU A 61 1.19 -11.04 23.17
C GLU A 61 0.56 -10.28 21.99
N LEU A 62 1.33 -9.40 21.35
CA LEU A 62 0.82 -8.58 20.26
C LEU A 62 0.52 -9.41 19.02
N ASP A 63 1.34 -10.40 18.71
CA ASP A 63 1.08 -11.34 17.63
C ASP A 63 -0.25 -12.08 17.83
N GLN A 64 -0.48 -12.66 19.01
CA GLN A 64 -1.73 -13.33 19.35
C GLN A 64 -2.93 -12.36 19.27
N ARG A 65 -2.74 -11.10 19.69
CA ARG A 65 -3.76 -10.06 19.54
C ARG A 65 -4.04 -9.72 18.08
N MET A 66 -3.03 -9.67 17.21
CA MET A 66 -3.23 -9.45 15.78
C MET A 66 -4.07 -10.59 15.18
N ILE A 67 -3.69 -11.83 15.45
CA ILE A 67 -4.41 -13.03 14.97
C ILE A 67 -5.85 -13.03 15.50
N SER A 68 -6.04 -12.80 16.80
CA SER A 68 -7.37 -12.75 17.44
C SER A 68 -8.26 -11.63 16.90
N ASN A 69 -7.67 -10.54 16.42
CA ASN A 69 -8.38 -9.41 15.80
C ASN A 69 -8.61 -9.60 14.29
N GLY A 70 -8.46 -10.83 13.79
CA GLY A 70 -8.71 -11.16 12.40
C GLY A 70 -7.62 -10.64 11.47
N PHE A 71 -6.35 -10.68 11.87
CA PHE A 71 -5.23 -10.53 10.96
C PHE A 71 -4.61 -11.90 10.64
N VAL A 72 -4.01 -12.03 9.47
CA VAL A 72 -3.16 -13.16 9.10
C VAL A 72 -1.73 -12.68 9.04
N ARG A 73 -0.81 -13.51 9.54
CA ARG A 73 0.62 -13.27 9.39
C ARG A 73 1.04 -13.67 7.98
N LEU A 74 1.58 -12.71 7.23
CA LEU A 74 2.07 -12.92 5.86
C LEU A 74 3.52 -13.42 5.85
N GLY A 75 4.32 -13.01 6.83
CA GLY A 75 5.70 -13.43 6.94
C GLY A 75 6.33 -12.96 8.24
N VAL A 76 7.39 -13.65 8.63
CA VAL A 76 8.27 -13.27 9.74
C VAL A 76 9.70 -13.41 9.27
N SER A 77 10.51 -12.46 9.70
CA SER A 77 11.95 -12.48 9.57
C SER A 77 12.56 -12.39 10.95
N HIS A 78 13.57 -13.21 11.21
CA HIS A 78 14.34 -13.20 12.45
C HIS A 78 15.81 -13.28 12.11
N TRP A 79 16.60 -12.40 12.71
CA TRP A 79 18.04 -12.42 12.54
C TRP A 79 18.70 -11.84 13.78
N THR A 80 19.99 -12.11 13.88
CA THR A 80 20.83 -11.64 14.96
C THR A 80 21.94 -10.78 14.37
N ALA A 81 22.06 -9.55 14.85
CA ALA A 81 23.13 -8.63 14.49
C ALA A 81 24.26 -8.78 15.50
N ALA A 82 25.36 -9.41 15.08
CA ALA A 82 26.54 -9.61 15.93
C ALA A 82 27.36 -8.33 16.11
N ASN A 83 27.26 -7.39 15.17
CA ASN A 83 27.89 -6.08 15.21
C ASN A 83 27.08 -5.07 14.36
N TRP A 84 27.47 -3.80 14.37
CA TRP A 84 26.81 -2.76 13.56
C TRP A 84 26.99 -2.94 12.04
N GLU A 85 27.88 -3.84 11.60
CA GLU A 85 28.17 -4.13 10.20
C GLU A 85 27.25 -5.22 9.60
N TYR A 86 26.75 -6.15 10.43
CA TYR A 86 25.91 -7.27 10.01
C TYR A 86 24.47 -7.11 10.51
N GLY A 87 23.54 -6.88 9.58
CA GLY A 87 22.11 -7.08 9.85
C GLY A 87 21.45 -6.01 10.71
N GLY A 88 21.81 -4.74 10.55
CA GLY A 88 21.26 -3.64 11.36
C GLY A 88 19.73 -3.53 11.37
N ILE A 89 19.23 -2.59 12.19
CA ILE A 89 17.80 -2.26 12.31
C ILE A 89 17.21 -2.07 10.90
N PRO A 90 16.14 -2.79 10.54
CA PRO A 90 15.53 -2.63 9.24
C PRO A 90 15.05 -1.19 9.13
N GLN A 91 15.47 -0.48 8.08
CA GLN A 91 15.00 0.89 7.89
C GLN A 91 13.48 0.85 7.77
N LYS A 92 12.80 1.65 8.61
CA LYS A 92 11.33 1.72 8.64
C LYS A 92 10.74 1.84 7.24
N ASP A 93 11.33 2.68 6.40
CA ASP A 93 10.85 2.92 5.03
C ASP A 93 10.97 1.68 4.14
N LEU A 94 12.00 0.85 4.32
CA LEU A 94 12.15 -0.41 3.61
C LEU A 94 11.11 -1.44 4.06
N ALA A 95 10.89 -1.55 5.38
CA ALA A 95 9.87 -2.46 5.90
C ALA A 95 8.47 -2.05 5.45
N ILE A 96 8.18 -0.74 5.39
CA ILE A 96 6.93 -0.19 4.84
C ILE A 96 6.82 -0.45 3.33
N ALA A 97 7.90 -0.25 2.57
CA ALA A 97 7.89 -0.52 1.13
C ALA A 97 7.62 -2.00 0.85
N TYR A 98 8.28 -2.90 1.58
CA TYR A 98 8.05 -4.33 1.46
C TYR A 98 6.61 -4.71 1.85
N ALA A 99 6.09 -4.16 2.97
CA ALA A 99 4.72 -4.34 3.40
C ALA A 99 3.70 -3.95 2.32
N ARG A 100 3.93 -2.84 1.60
CA ARG A 100 3.08 -2.44 0.46
C ARG A 100 3.13 -3.47 -0.67
N THR A 101 4.31 -3.98 -1.01
CA THR A 101 4.48 -4.98 -2.07
C THR A 101 3.68 -6.25 -1.79
N ILE A 102 3.68 -6.73 -0.55
CA ILE A 102 2.98 -7.96 -0.16
C ILE A 102 1.54 -7.74 0.33
N GLY A 103 1.07 -6.49 0.35
CA GLY A 103 -0.28 -6.14 0.80
C GLY A 103 -0.50 -6.29 2.31
N ALA A 104 0.55 -6.11 3.12
CA ALA A 104 0.47 -6.08 4.58
C ALA A 104 -0.08 -4.73 5.07
N ASP A 105 -1.03 -4.78 6.00
CA ASP A 105 -1.65 -3.62 6.64
C ASP A 105 -0.81 -3.15 7.85
N VAL A 106 -0.06 -4.04 8.50
CA VAL A 106 0.73 -3.74 9.70
C VAL A 106 2.10 -4.43 9.65
N VAL A 107 3.12 -3.70 10.09
CA VAL A 107 4.48 -4.17 10.34
C VAL A 107 4.76 -4.06 11.83
N ILE A 108 5.09 -5.17 12.47
CA ILE A 108 5.54 -5.21 13.87
C ILE A 108 7.02 -5.52 13.87
N TYR A 109 7.80 -4.68 14.54
CA TYR A 109 9.23 -4.87 14.71
C TYR A 109 9.58 -4.88 16.20
N SER A 110 10.44 -5.83 16.59
CA SER A 110 10.95 -5.97 17.95
C SER A 110 12.46 -6.20 17.94
N ILE A 111 13.13 -5.69 18.97
CA ILE A 111 14.57 -5.83 19.19
C ILE A 111 14.85 -6.16 20.66
N GLN A 112 15.80 -7.04 20.92
CA GLN A 112 16.37 -7.27 22.24
C GLN A 112 17.89 -7.39 22.18
N TRP A 113 18.53 -7.26 23.33
CA TRP A 113 19.91 -7.68 23.49
C TRP A 113 19.98 -9.21 23.67
N SER A 114 20.83 -9.89 22.92
CA SER A 114 20.89 -11.37 22.87
C SER A 114 21.73 -11.99 24.00
N GLY A 115 22.32 -11.18 24.88
CA GLY A 115 22.95 -11.67 26.13
C GLY A 115 24.39 -12.19 25.99
N GLY A 116 25.18 -11.69 25.04
CA GLY A 116 26.58 -12.09 24.82
C GLY A 116 27.64 -11.19 25.48
N THR A 117 28.92 -11.49 25.26
CA THR A 117 30.03 -10.61 25.66
C THR A 117 30.13 -9.34 24.81
N ASP A 118 29.53 -9.35 23.62
CA ASP A 118 29.46 -8.15 22.76
C ASP A 118 28.20 -7.33 23.13
N PRO A 119 28.36 -6.08 23.58
CA PRO A 119 27.24 -5.20 23.90
C PRO A 119 26.39 -4.82 22.68
N ASN A 120 26.87 -5.04 21.46
CA ASN A 120 26.16 -4.75 20.22
C ASN A 120 25.36 -5.96 19.69
N HIS A 121 25.42 -7.10 20.38
CA HIS A 121 24.75 -8.31 19.94
C HIS A 121 23.24 -8.20 20.20
N THR A 122 22.46 -8.05 19.13
CA THR A 122 21.01 -7.84 19.23
C THR A 122 20.24 -8.82 18.37
N ASP A 123 19.11 -9.29 18.90
CA ASP A 123 18.15 -10.09 18.16
C ASP A 123 17.04 -9.20 17.63
N HIS A 124 16.65 -9.47 16.39
CA HIS A 124 15.66 -8.70 15.66
C HIS A 124 14.52 -9.62 15.22
N THR A 125 13.31 -9.09 15.17
CA THR A 125 12.21 -9.74 14.47
C THR A 125 11.37 -8.69 13.77
N VAL A 126 11.01 -8.92 12.51
CA VAL A 126 9.92 -8.19 11.84
C VAL A 126 8.84 -9.15 11.39
N SER A 127 7.59 -8.78 11.66
CA SER A 127 6.39 -9.55 11.33
C SER A 127 5.46 -8.70 10.48
N PHE A 128 4.94 -9.27 9.41
CA PHE A 128 4.02 -8.60 8.48
C PHE A 128 2.63 -9.19 8.61
N TYR A 129 1.62 -8.35 8.76
CA TYR A 129 0.23 -8.78 8.93
C TYR A 129 -0.67 -8.11 7.91
N ALA A 130 -1.56 -8.89 7.32
CA ALA A 130 -2.71 -8.39 6.57
C ALA A 130 -3.97 -8.65 7.37
N LYS A 131 -4.93 -7.73 7.33
CA LYS A 131 -6.24 -7.99 7.89
C LYS A 131 -6.87 -9.13 7.09
N GLN A 132 -7.30 -10.19 7.77
CA GLN A 132 -8.07 -11.25 7.14
C GLN A 132 -9.29 -10.63 6.51
N VAL A 133 -9.31 -10.81 5.21
CA VAL A 133 -10.48 -10.59 4.39
C VAL A 133 -11.36 -11.81 4.65
N THR A 134 -11.97 -11.88 5.85
CA THR A 134 -12.74 -13.02 6.41
C THR A 134 -13.89 -13.39 5.48
N GLU A 135 -13.64 -14.09 4.38
CA GLU A 135 -14.47 -13.94 3.18
C GLU A 135 -15.08 -12.53 3.16
N VAL A 136 -14.33 -11.57 2.63
CA VAL A 136 -15.05 -10.74 1.67
C VAL A 136 -15.60 -11.84 0.76
N ARG A 137 -16.91 -12.17 0.90
CA ARG A 137 -17.87 -12.04 -0.19
C ARG A 137 -17.10 -11.13 -1.08
N ARG A 138 -16.38 -11.62 -2.12
CA ARG A 138 -15.77 -10.71 -3.10
C ARG A 138 -16.83 -9.65 -3.16
N ALA A 139 -16.51 -8.40 -2.83
CA ALA A 139 -17.49 -7.41 -3.16
C ALA A 139 -17.50 -7.53 -4.70
N ALA A 140 -18.31 -8.46 -5.25
CA ALA A 140 -19.47 -8.14 -6.04
C ALA A 140 -19.70 -6.71 -5.64
N PRO A 141 -19.35 -5.76 -6.50
CA PRO A 141 -19.14 -4.38 -6.09
C PRO A 141 -20.40 -3.69 -5.50
N SER A 142 -21.38 -4.46 -5.02
CA SER A 142 -22.61 -4.20 -4.30
C SER A 142 -22.43 -3.60 -2.93
N ASP A 143 -21.28 -3.79 -2.27
CA ASP A 143 -21.10 -3.28 -0.91
C ASP A 143 -20.15 -2.07 -0.86
N ALA A 144 -19.42 -1.77 -1.95
CA ALA A 144 -18.89 -0.43 -2.15
C ALA A 144 -20.10 0.50 -2.36
N VAL A 145 -20.23 1.54 -1.53
CA VAL A 145 -21.28 2.56 -1.67
C VAL A 145 -21.33 2.97 -3.14
N ILE A 146 -22.36 2.51 -3.87
CA ILE A 146 -22.50 2.77 -5.30
C ILE A 146 -22.58 4.29 -5.43
N PRO A 147 -21.57 4.95 -6.01
CA PRO A 147 -21.64 6.39 -6.19
C PRO A 147 -22.91 6.72 -6.96
N ASN A 148 -23.71 7.64 -6.44
CA ASN A 148 -24.83 8.16 -7.19
C ASN A 148 -24.32 8.81 -8.48
N ASN A 149 -25.21 8.98 -9.47
CA ASN A 149 -24.84 9.46 -10.81
C ASN A 149 -24.08 10.80 -10.76
N ALA A 150 -24.38 11.69 -9.82
CA ALA A 150 -23.68 12.97 -9.68
C ALA A 150 -22.23 12.77 -9.20
N THR A 151 -22.02 11.95 -8.18
CA THR A 151 -20.68 11.61 -7.67
C THR A 151 -19.86 10.87 -8.73
N ALA A 152 -20.43 9.89 -9.42
CA ALA A 152 -19.77 9.16 -10.50
C ALA A 152 -19.37 10.09 -11.66
N SER A 153 -20.25 11.04 -12.03
CA SER A 153 -19.96 12.04 -13.06
C SER A 153 -18.81 12.96 -12.67
N ALA A 154 -18.81 13.44 -11.43
CA ALA A 154 -17.75 14.31 -10.92
C ALA A 154 -16.39 13.60 -10.91
N ALA A 155 -16.35 12.36 -10.41
CA ALA A 155 -15.13 11.57 -10.35
C ALA A 155 -14.58 11.24 -11.74
N MET A 156 -15.46 10.88 -12.69
CA MET A 156 -15.06 10.65 -14.08
C MET A 156 -14.50 11.94 -14.72
N ASN A 157 -15.11 13.11 -14.48
CA ASN A 157 -14.58 14.37 -15.01
C ASN A 157 -13.21 14.73 -14.40
N ARG A 158 -12.99 14.49 -13.11
CA ARG A 158 -11.65 14.63 -12.49
C ARG A 158 -10.62 13.72 -13.14
N LEU A 159 -11.00 12.48 -13.48
CA LEU A 159 -10.14 11.57 -14.25
C LEU A 159 -9.84 12.14 -15.64
N GLN A 160 -10.84 12.65 -16.36
CA GLN A 160 -10.62 13.26 -17.68
C GLN A 160 -9.68 14.47 -17.58
N ASP A 161 -9.87 15.34 -16.58
CA ASP A 161 -8.98 16.49 -16.31
C ASP A 161 -7.54 16.05 -16.08
N ALA A 162 -7.33 15.04 -15.23
CA ALA A 162 -6.01 14.48 -14.96
C ALA A 162 -5.35 13.86 -16.21
N LEU A 163 -6.15 13.40 -17.18
CA LEU A 163 -5.69 12.86 -18.46
C LEU A 163 -5.61 13.91 -19.57
N GLY A 164 -5.97 15.18 -19.31
CA GLY A 164 -6.07 16.22 -20.34
C GLY A 164 -7.12 15.92 -21.42
N LYS A 165 -8.17 15.18 -21.07
CA LYS A 165 -9.25 14.76 -21.96
C LYS A 165 -10.52 15.59 -21.69
N PRO A 166 -11.41 15.76 -22.68
CA PRO A 166 -12.65 16.49 -22.46
C PRO A 166 -13.62 15.72 -21.54
N HIS A 167 -14.48 16.46 -20.83
CA HIS A 167 -15.47 15.91 -19.90
C HIS A 167 -16.54 15.05 -20.59
N VAL A 168 -17.11 14.11 -19.84
CA VAL A 168 -18.21 13.27 -20.37
C VAL A 168 -19.47 14.11 -20.62
N LYS A 169 -20.23 13.76 -21.65
CA LYS A 169 -21.48 14.46 -21.99
C LYS A 169 -22.66 13.77 -21.31
N GLY A 170 -23.54 14.56 -20.68
CA GLY A 170 -24.75 14.04 -20.03
C GLY A 170 -24.51 13.27 -18.73
N GLY A 171 -23.27 13.22 -18.24
CA GLY A 171 -22.90 12.53 -17.01
C GLY A 171 -22.69 11.02 -17.16
N VAL A 172 -22.39 10.41 -16.03
CA VAL A 172 -22.27 8.97 -15.83
C VAL A 172 -23.51 8.48 -15.09
N TRP A 173 -24.11 7.39 -15.55
CA TRP A 173 -25.25 6.77 -14.87
C TRP A 173 -25.00 5.28 -14.61
N TYR A 174 -25.50 4.83 -13.47
CA TYR A 174 -25.45 3.43 -13.08
C TYR A 174 -26.70 2.67 -13.55
N ASP A 175 -26.51 1.52 -14.18
CA ASP A 175 -27.56 0.57 -14.50
C ASP A 175 -27.45 -0.65 -13.57
N ALA A 176 -28.39 -0.74 -12.63
CA ALA A 176 -28.41 -1.81 -11.64
C ALA A 176 -28.76 -3.19 -12.23
N ALA A 177 -29.46 -3.25 -13.37
CA ALA A 177 -29.85 -4.53 -13.98
C ALA A 177 -28.64 -5.24 -14.61
N SER A 178 -27.72 -4.46 -15.19
CA SER A 178 -26.51 -4.98 -15.83
C SER A 178 -25.24 -4.83 -14.98
N ASP A 179 -25.33 -4.19 -13.83
CA ASP A 179 -24.18 -3.84 -12.97
C ASP A 179 -23.10 -3.04 -13.71
N THR A 180 -23.52 -2.05 -14.50
CA THR A 180 -22.62 -1.24 -15.35
C THR A 180 -22.79 0.25 -15.13
N TYR A 181 -21.67 0.98 -15.22
CA TYR A 181 -21.68 2.41 -15.43
C TYR A 181 -21.68 2.71 -16.93
N ASN A 182 -22.49 3.69 -17.32
CA ASN A 182 -22.68 4.09 -18.70
C ASN A 182 -22.48 5.61 -18.81
N TRP A 183 -21.90 6.07 -19.91
CA TRP A 183 -21.74 7.49 -20.20
C TRP A 183 -21.65 7.76 -21.69
N ILE A 184 -21.79 9.02 -22.10
CA ILE A 184 -21.53 9.44 -23.49
C ILE A 184 -20.12 10.01 -23.60
N GLY A 185 -19.30 9.37 -24.43
CA GLY A 185 -17.92 9.78 -24.65
C GLY A 185 -17.81 11.17 -25.28
N PRO A 186 -16.83 11.99 -24.87
CA PRO A 186 -16.69 13.39 -25.31
C PRO A 186 -16.49 13.56 -26.82
N LYS A 187 -15.69 12.67 -27.42
CA LYS A 187 -15.13 12.85 -28.77
C LYS A 187 -16.09 12.46 -29.89
N PHE A 188 -16.91 11.42 -29.69
CA PHE A 188 -17.75 10.85 -30.76
C PHE A 188 -19.22 10.73 -30.39
N GLY A 189 -19.63 11.18 -29.20
CA GLY A 189 -21.01 11.01 -28.73
C GLY A 189 -21.44 9.55 -28.62
N ARG A 190 -20.50 8.61 -28.64
CA ARG A 190 -20.77 7.17 -28.52
C ARG A 190 -21.03 6.83 -27.07
N ARG A 191 -22.01 5.96 -26.86
CA ARG A 191 -22.25 5.37 -25.54
C ARG A 191 -21.10 4.44 -25.19
N MET A 192 -20.56 4.66 -24.00
CA MET A 192 -19.55 3.82 -23.36
C MET A 192 -20.22 3.09 -22.20
N SER A 193 -19.75 1.89 -21.91
CA SER A 193 -20.22 1.08 -20.79
C SER A 193 -19.05 0.30 -20.21
N GLU A 194 -19.03 0.19 -18.89
CA GLU A 194 -18.00 -0.51 -18.15
C GLU A 194 -18.63 -1.16 -16.92
N SER A 195 -18.11 -2.34 -16.53
CA SER A 195 -18.59 -3.01 -15.33
C SER A 195 -18.33 -2.14 -14.10
N ARG A 196 -19.20 -2.20 -13.10
CA ARG A 196 -19.01 -1.45 -11.85
C ARG A 196 -17.64 -1.73 -11.22
N ALA A 197 -17.18 -2.98 -11.23
CA ALA A 197 -15.87 -3.36 -10.71
C ALA A 197 -14.74 -2.57 -11.39
N GLN A 198 -14.74 -2.56 -12.72
CA GLN A 198 -13.71 -1.90 -13.51
C GLN A 198 -13.80 -0.39 -13.38
N PHE A 199 -15.01 0.18 -13.44
CA PHE A 199 -15.22 1.61 -13.24
C PHE A 199 -14.70 2.08 -11.88
N LEU A 200 -15.00 1.36 -10.80
CA LEU A 200 -14.49 1.70 -9.47
C LEU A 200 -12.97 1.50 -9.34
N SER A 201 -12.39 0.54 -10.05
CA SER A 201 -10.93 0.40 -10.14
C SER A 201 -10.28 1.63 -10.78
N ASP A 202 -10.84 2.12 -11.89
CA ASP A 202 -10.22 3.17 -12.70
C ASP A 202 -10.52 4.58 -12.17
N VAL A 203 -11.76 4.79 -11.71
CA VAL A 203 -12.29 6.08 -11.26
C VAL A 203 -12.26 6.21 -9.74
N GLY A 204 -12.16 5.11 -8.98
CA GLY A 204 -12.34 5.11 -7.52
C GLY A 204 -11.37 6.00 -6.76
N ARG A 205 -10.16 6.22 -7.28
CA ARG A 205 -9.20 7.19 -6.70
C ARG A 205 -9.66 8.65 -6.77
N TYR A 206 -10.71 8.94 -7.53
CA TYR A 206 -11.31 10.26 -7.72
C TYR A 206 -12.72 10.37 -7.14
N LEU A 207 -13.23 9.34 -6.45
CA LEU A 207 -14.48 9.44 -5.68
C LEU A 207 -14.22 10.25 -4.41
#